data_AF-A0A5B8MLR5-F1
#
_entry.id   AF-A0A5B8MLR5-F1
#
_cell.length_a   1.000
_cell.length_b   1.000
_cell.length_c   1.000
_cell.angle_alpha   90.00
_cell.angle_beta   90.00
_cell.angle_gamma   90.00
#
_symmetry.space_group_name_H-M   'P 1'
#
loop_
_entity.id
_entity.type
_entity.pdbx_description
1 polymer ?
#
loop_
_entity_poly.entity_id
_entity_poly.type
_entity_poly.pdbx_seq_one_letter_code
_entity_poly.pdbx_strand_id
1 'polypeptide(L)'
;MGGGGCLESRRRAGRAGEFFFRALRDRAGGPRAGAGGLRATKTTRREAATVAIALAEAALDLVVASCCEVAGRPKGSDGGKNVVASLLPQPVSENADSARIVLQEGEDALSVGDYRKAVVCFTKVLELAPSEYKLCQRALLKRTEANRLLGNDKAAGEDFRQQWLWGRGLRWPGHYAIIYILLRRGLVQGGEKRAEAGERGVPPLEWIVVLVLVATYNLVLAYNLHEL
;
A
#
# COMPACT_ATOMS: atom_id res chain seq x y z
N MET A 1 -44.66 39.30 72.44
CA MET A 1 -45.61 38.39 71.76
C MET A 1 -45.69 38.87 70.32
N GLY A 2 -44.95 38.25 69.39
CA GLY A 2 -45.43 37.14 68.55
C GLY A 2 -46.12 37.70 67.31
N GLY A 3 -45.86 37.33 66.06
CA GLY A 3 -44.99 36.36 65.42
C GLY A 3 -45.29 36.52 63.92
N GLY A 4 -44.29 36.85 63.10
CA GLY A 4 -44.48 37.18 61.70
C GLY A 4 -43.32 36.64 60.87
N GLY A 5 -43.33 35.34 60.61
CA GLY A 5 -42.25 34.70 59.87
C GLY A 5 -42.47 33.19 59.73
N CYS A 6 -43.57 32.76 59.11
CA CYS A 6 -43.74 31.34 58.81
C CYS A 6 -44.78 31.03 57.70
N LEU A 7 -44.86 31.80 56.61
CA LEU A 7 -45.80 31.45 55.52
C LEU A 7 -45.26 31.57 54.08
N GLU A 8 -43.98 31.89 53.87
CA GLU A 8 -43.44 32.09 52.52
C GLU A 8 -42.46 30.99 52.05
N SER A 9 -42.14 30.00 52.89
CA SER A 9 -41.27 28.87 52.50
C SER A 9 -42.02 27.65 51.95
N ARG A 10 -43.36 27.59 52.02
CA ARG A 10 -44.16 26.42 51.59
C ARG A 10 -44.64 26.44 50.13
N ARG A 11 -44.41 27.50 49.35
CA ARG A 11 -44.81 27.55 47.91
C ARG A 11 -43.69 27.25 46.91
N ARG A 12 -42.48 26.89 47.37
CA ARG A 12 -41.36 26.46 46.51
C ARG A 12 -41.07 24.96 46.51
N ALA A 13 -41.73 24.16 47.34
CA ALA A 13 -41.53 22.70 47.38
C ALA A 13 -42.42 21.91 46.40
N GLY A 14 -43.45 22.51 45.82
CA GLY A 14 -44.42 21.83 44.93
C GLY A 14 -44.05 21.76 43.44
N ARG A 15 -42.96 22.43 43.00
CA ARG A 15 -42.56 22.48 41.57
C ARG A 15 -41.34 21.62 41.20
N ALA A 16 -40.62 21.09 42.20
CA ALA A 16 -39.48 20.21 41.96
C ALA A 16 -39.89 18.72 41.77
N GLY A 17 -41.04 18.31 42.32
CA GLY A 17 -41.54 16.93 42.22
C GLY A 17 -42.12 16.56 40.85
N GLU A 18 -42.77 17.50 40.15
CA GLU A 18 -43.33 17.23 38.82
C GLU A 18 -42.27 17.13 37.72
N PHE A 19 -41.14 17.83 37.86
CA PHE A 19 -40.02 17.70 36.92
C PHE A 19 -39.36 16.33 37.01
N PHE A 20 -39.23 15.78 38.22
CA PHE A 20 -38.61 14.47 38.43
C PHE A 20 -39.50 13.32 37.93
N PHE A 21 -40.82 13.41 38.09
CA PHE A 21 -41.75 12.40 37.57
C PHE A 21 -42.00 12.50 36.06
N ARG A 22 -41.87 13.69 35.45
CA ARG A 22 -41.97 13.84 33.99
C ARG A 22 -40.72 13.29 33.28
N ALA A 23 -39.53 13.48 33.86
CA ALA A 23 -38.28 12.89 33.36
C ALA A 23 -38.25 11.34 33.45
N LEU A 24 -38.97 10.75 34.40
CA LEU A 24 -39.10 9.29 34.50
C LEU A 24 -40.18 8.72 33.58
N ARG A 25 -41.23 9.48 33.25
CA ARG A 25 -42.26 9.06 32.30
C ARG A 25 -41.75 9.01 30.85
N ASP A 26 -40.85 9.92 30.47
CA ASP A 26 -40.19 9.90 29.15
C ASP A 26 -39.15 8.78 29.01
N ARG A 27 -38.73 8.13 30.12
CA ARG A 27 -37.92 6.89 30.11
C ARG A 27 -38.74 5.60 30.00
N ALA A 28 -40.05 5.67 30.18
CA ALA A 28 -40.97 4.52 30.05
C ALA A 28 -41.65 4.45 28.67
N GLY A 29 -41.45 5.46 27.82
CA GLY A 29 -41.74 5.39 26.40
C GLY A 29 -40.67 4.54 25.72
N GLY A 30 -40.97 3.24 25.51
CA GLY A 30 -40.10 2.32 24.78
C GLY A 30 -39.60 2.91 23.46
N PRO A 31 -38.42 2.49 22.98
CA PRO A 31 -37.86 3.02 21.74
C PRO A 31 -38.89 2.86 20.63
N ARG A 32 -39.28 3.98 20.00
CA ARG A 32 -39.96 3.96 18.71
C ARG A 32 -39.03 3.28 17.70
N ALA A 33 -39.14 1.95 17.65
CA ALA A 33 -38.56 1.10 16.63
C ALA A 33 -39.21 1.45 15.29
N GLY A 34 -38.56 2.32 14.52
CA GLY A 34 -39.07 2.68 13.19
C GLY A 34 -38.13 3.55 12.36
N ALA A 35 -37.38 4.46 12.99
CA ALA A 35 -36.47 5.35 12.27
C ALA A 35 -34.98 4.95 12.35
N GLY A 36 -34.61 4.13 13.35
CA GLY A 36 -33.23 3.68 13.55
C GLY A 36 -32.72 2.69 12.51
N GLY A 37 -33.58 1.77 12.03
CA GLY A 37 -33.19 0.72 11.07
C GLY A 37 -32.81 1.25 9.69
N LEU A 38 -33.55 2.25 9.17
CA LEU A 38 -33.25 2.88 7.87
C LEU A 38 -32.03 3.81 7.91
N ARG A 39 -31.71 4.38 9.07
CA ARG A 39 -30.52 5.23 9.25
C ARG A 39 -29.28 4.36 9.44
N ALA A 40 -29.35 3.32 10.27
CA ALA A 40 -28.28 2.36 10.49
C ALA A 40 -27.89 1.64 9.18
N THR A 41 -28.85 1.19 8.38
CA THR A 41 -28.59 0.50 7.09
C THR A 41 -27.99 1.41 6.01
N LYS A 42 -28.29 2.71 6.02
CA LYS A 42 -27.67 3.68 5.10
C LYS A 42 -26.24 4.01 5.49
N THR A 43 -25.94 4.09 6.79
CA THR A 43 -24.58 4.34 7.29
C THR A 43 -23.66 3.15 6.98
N THR A 44 -24.12 1.91 7.21
CA THR A 44 -23.35 0.69 6.91
C THR A 44 -23.07 0.51 5.42
N ARG A 45 -24.02 0.86 4.53
CA ARG A 45 -23.76 0.85 3.07
C ARG A 45 -22.70 1.84 2.61
N ARG A 46 -22.64 3.03 3.22
CA ARG A 46 -21.64 4.05 2.89
C ARG A 46 -20.24 3.67 3.38
N GLU A 47 -20.17 3.04 4.55
CA GLU A 47 -18.92 2.52 5.11
C GLU A 47 -18.39 1.34 4.27
N ALA A 48 -19.26 0.37 3.94
CA ALA A 48 -18.92 -0.74 3.06
C ALA A 48 -18.44 -0.25 1.67
N ALA A 49 -19.09 0.78 1.11
CA ALA A 49 -18.64 1.39 -0.13
C ALA A 49 -17.26 2.06 0.00
N THR A 50 -16.98 2.71 1.13
CA THR A 50 -15.68 3.36 1.39
C THR A 50 -14.55 2.33 1.50
N VAL A 51 -14.80 1.21 2.21
CA VAL A 51 -13.86 0.09 2.29
C VAL A 51 -13.64 -0.55 0.92
N ALA A 52 -14.71 -0.80 0.16
CA ALA A 52 -14.62 -1.39 -1.18
C ALA A 52 -13.81 -0.50 -2.14
N ILE A 53 -14.01 0.83 -2.09
CA ILE A 53 -13.23 1.79 -2.90
C ILE A 53 -11.76 1.75 -2.49
N ALA A 54 -11.45 1.79 -1.18
CA ALA A 54 -10.07 1.73 -0.70
C ALA A 54 -9.36 0.43 -1.10
N LEU A 55 -10.05 -0.71 -1.04
CA LEU A 55 -9.52 -2.00 -1.50
C LEU A 55 -9.30 -2.01 -3.02
N ALA A 56 -10.22 -1.44 -3.79
CA ALA A 56 -10.08 -1.33 -5.25
C ALA A 56 -8.91 -0.42 -5.64
N GLU A 57 -8.73 0.72 -4.98
CA GLU A 57 -7.60 1.63 -5.20
C GLU A 57 -6.26 0.97 -4.84
N ALA A 58 -6.20 0.26 -3.71
CA ALA A 58 -5.01 -0.47 -3.31
C ALA A 58 -4.67 -1.62 -4.27
N ALA A 59 -5.68 -2.36 -4.75
CA ALA A 59 -5.51 -3.40 -5.75
C ALA A 59 -5.01 -2.83 -7.08
N LEU A 60 -5.56 -1.69 -7.51
CA LEU A 60 -5.13 -1.01 -8.73
C LEU A 60 -3.67 -0.56 -8.64
N ASP A 61 -3.24 0.01 -7.51
CA ASP A 61 -1.85 0.43 -7.30
C ASP A 61 -0.89 -0.78 -7.37
N LEU A 62 -1.29 -1.91 -6.78
CA LEU A 62 -0.50 -3.16 -6.85
C LEU A 62 -0.41 -3.70 -8.28
N VAL A 63 -1.48 -3.61 -9.07
CA VAL A 63 -1.47 -3.99 -10.49
C VAL A 63 -0.52 -3.08 -11.27
N VAL A 64 -0.58 -1.76 -11.06
CA VAL A 64 0.32 -0.79 -11.70
C VAL A 64 1.78 -1.08 -11.35
N ALA A 65 2.09 -1.30 -10.06
CA ALA A 65 3.43 -1.64 -9.60
C ALA A 65 3.94 -2.95 -10.24
N SER A 66 3.08 -3.95 -10.36
CA SER A 66 3.40 -5.23 -11.00
C SER A 66 3.66 -5.07 -12.50
N CYS A 67 2.86 -4.26 -13.20
CA CYS A 67 3.08 -3.94 -14.61
C CYS A 67 4.39 -3.18 -14.83
N CYS A 68 4.71 -2.21 -13.97
CA CYS A 68 5.97 -1.46 -14.03
C CYS A 68 7.19 -2.38 -13.79
N GLU A 69 7.10 -3.29 -12.81
CA GLU A 69 8.13 -4.30 -12.56
C GLU A 69 8.39 -5.18 -13.78
N VAL A 70 7.33 -5.74 -14.37
CA VAL A 70 7.44 -6.63 -15.54
C VAL A 70 7.96 -5.88 -16.77
N ALA A 71 7.46 -4.67 -17.02
CA ALA A 71 7.85 -3.88 -18.19
C ALA A 71 9.29 -3.33 -18.12
N GLY A 72 9.77 -3.01 -16.91
CA GLY A 72 11.11 -2.46 -16.71
C GLY A 72 12.22 -3.51 -16.62
N ARG A 73 11.88 -4.77 -16.42
CA ARG A 73 12.88 -5.81 -16.15
C ARG A 73 13.75 -6.12 -17.40
N PRO A 74 15.05 -6.39 -17.23
CA PRO A 74 15.91 -6.87 -18.31
C PRO A 74 15.43 -8.21 -18.90
N LYS A 75 15.46 -8.28 -20.23
CA LYS A 75 15.17 -9.50 -20.99
C LYS A 75 16.29 -10.50 -20.74
N GLY A 76 15.95 -11.72 -20.30
CA GLY A 76 16.92 -12.76 -19.93
C GLY A 76 16.80 -13.19 -18.46
N SER A 77 16.12 -12.43 -17.60
CA SER A 77 15.68 -12.95 -16.30
C SER A 77 14.54 -13.95 -16.53
N ASP A 78 14.56 -15.10 -15.84
CA ASP A 78 13.49 -16.10 -15.95
C ASP A 78 12.09 -15.54 -15.58
N GLY A 79 12.06 -14.40 -14.88
CA GLY A 79 10.86 -13.60 -14.64
C GLY A 79 10.16 -13.07 -15.90
N GLY A 80 10.78 -13.12 -17.08
CA GLY A 80 10.14 -12.73 -18.34
C GLY A 80 9.12 -13.75 -18.89
N LYS A 81 9.15 -15.00 -18.42
CA LYS A 81 8.29 -16.09 -18.95
C LYS A 81 6.93 -16.19 -18.24
N ASN A 82 6.85 -15.75 -16.98
CA ASN A 82 5.63 -15.79 -16.18
C ASN A 82 5.57 -14.55 -15.28
N VAL A 83 4.45 -13.82 -15.31
CA VAL A 83 4.21 -12.64 -14.47
C VAL A 83 4.48 -12.96 -12.99
N VAL A 84 3.98 -14.11 -12.49
CA VAL A 84 4.18 -14.51 -11.10
C VAL A 84 5.65 -14.73 -10.77
N ALA A 85 6.39 -15.42 -11.65
CA ALA A 85 7.83 -15.60 -11.46
C ALA A 85 8.57 -14.25 -11.43
N SER A 86 8.10 -13.25 -12.19
CA SER A 86 8.67 -11.90 -12.12
C SER A 86 8.43 -11.22 -10.77
N LEU A 87 7.26 -11.43 -10.16
CA LEU A 87 6.93 -10.76 -8.90
C LEU A 87 7.63 -11.41 -7.69
N LEU A 88 8.09 -12.65 -7.82
CA LEU A 88 8.79 -13.35 -6.76
C LEU A 88 10.28 -12.94 -6.68
N PRO A 89 10.90 -13.04 -5.49
CA PRO A 89 12.34 -12.99 -5.35
C PRO A 89 12.99 -14.02 -6.28
N GLN A 90 13.98 -13.59 -7.04
CA GLN A 90 14.73 -14.45 -7.94
C GLN A 90 16.06 -14.82 -7.29
N PRO A 91 16.60 -16.02 -7.57
CA PRO A 91 17.95 -16.34 -7.16
C PRO A 91 18.94 -15.32 -7.74
N VAL A 92 20.04 -15.15 -7.01
CA VAL A 92 21.18 -14.37 -7.48
C VAL A 92 21.66 -15.00 -8.79
N SER A 93 21.92 -14.16 -9.79
CA SER A 93 22.43 -14.66 -11.08
C SER A 93 23.78 -15.35 -10.88
N GLU A 94 23.98 -16.54 -11.44
CA GLU A 94 25.25 -17.29 -11.31
C GLU A 94 26.47 -16.47 -11.75
N ASN A 95 26.29 -15.58 -12.74
CA ASN A 95 27.34 -14.73 -13.29
C ASN A 95 27.37 -13.32 -12.68
N ALA A 96 26.83 -13.11 -11.49
CA ALA A 96 26.79 -11.79 -10.84
C ALA A 96 28.19 -11.18 -10.64
N ASP A 97 29.20 -11.99 -10.30
CA ASP A 97 30.57 -11.50 -10.13
C ASP A 97 31.22 -11.13 -11.47
N SER A 98 31.03 -11.95 -12.50
CA SER A 98 31.43 -11.63 -13.88
C SER A 98 30.77 -10.34 -14.37
N ALA A 99 29.49 -10.12 -14.03
CA ALA A 99 28.77 -8.90 -14.36
C ALA A 99 29.36 -7.65 -13.67
N ARG A 100 29.87 -7.77 -12.43
CA ARG A 100 30.55 -6.66 -11.73
C ARG A 100 31.86 -6.28 -12.41
N ILE A 101 32.63 -7.26 -12.87
CA ILE A 101 33.88 -7.02 -13.59
C ILE A 101 33.58 -6.28 -14.91
N VAL A 102 32.62 -6.78 -15.69
CA VAL A 102 32.20 -6.16 -16.96
C VAL A 102 31.61 -4.76 -16.75
N LEU A 103 30.90 -4.54 -15.64
CA LEU A 103 30.41 -3.21 -15.28
C LEU A 103 31.58 -2.23 -15.08
N GLN A 104 32.61 -2.64 -14.34
CA GLN A 104 33.80 -1.82 -14.12
C GLN A 104 34.52 -1.51 -15.43
N GLU A 105 34.72 -2.51 -16.30
CA GLU A 105 35.31 -2.31 -17.62
C GLU A 105 34.53 -1.30 -18.48
N GLY A 106 33.19 -1.32 -18.39
CA GLY A 106 32.34 -0.36 -19.08
C GLY A 106 32.45 1.06 -18.52
N GLU A 107 32.60 1.21 -17.20
CA GLU A 107 32.84 2.51 -16.56
C GLU A 107 34.22 3.07 -16.90
N ASP A 108 35.24 2.22 -16.93
CA ASP A 108 36.58 2.60 -17.36
C ASP A 108 36.56 3.05 -18.83
N ALA A 109 35.88 2.30 -19.71
CA ALA A 109 35.69 2.67 -21.12
C ALA A 109 34.95 4.01 -21.28
N LEU A 110 33.91 4.25 -20.48
CA LEU A 110 33.18 5.51 -20.46
C LEU A 110 34.09 6.68 -20.04
N SER A 111 34.96 6.47 -19.06
CA SER A 111 35.88 7.50 -18.55
C SER A 111 36.96 7.91 -19.57
N VAL A 112 37.42 6.98 -20.41
CA VAL A 112 38.40 7.23 -21.47
C VAL A 112 37.78 7.72 -22.78
N GLY A 113 36.45 7.86 -22.84
CA GLY A 113 35.71 8.33 -24.02
C GLY A 113 35.38 7.24 -25.05
N ASP A 114 35.65 5.97 -24.77
CA ASP A 114 35.24 4.85 -25.63
C ASP A 114 33.80 4.45 -25.35
N TYR A 115 32.87 5.31 -25.77
CA TYR A 115 31.45 5.14 -25.51
C TYR A 115 30.86 3.90 -26.19
N ARG A 116 31.40 3.48 -27.34
CA ARG A 116 30.91 2.28 -28.03
C ARG A 116 31.23 1.03 -27.22
N LYS A 117 32.47 0.91 -26.72
CA LYS A 117 32.84 -0.20 -25.84
C LYS A 117 32.04 -0.16 -24.53
N ALA A 118 31.84 1.02 -23.94
CA ALA A 118 31.02 1.17 -22.74
C ALA A 118 29.60 0.62 -22.93
N VAL A 119 28.92 0.96 -24.04
CA VAL A 119 27.58 0.43 -24.37
C VAL A 119 27.58 -1.09 -24.46
N VAL A 120 28.60 -1.69 -25.08
CA VAL A 120 28.73 -3.16 -25.19
C VAL A 120 28.88 -3.79 -23.82
N CYS A 121 29.78 -3.27 -22.97
CA CYS A 121 29.99 -3.75 -21.61
C CYS A 121 28.69 -3.67 -20.79
N PHE A 122 28.00 -2.51 -20.77
CA PHE A 122 26.76 -2.37 -20.01
C PHE A 122 25.64 -3.27 -20.52
N THR A 123 25.58 -3.52 -21.82
CA THR A 123 24.61 -4.48 -22.39
C THR A 123 24.88 -5.88 -21.86
N LYS A 124 26.15 -6.30 -21.82
CA LYS A 124 26.56 -7.60 -21.29
C LYS A 124 26.28 -7.74 -19.80
N VAL A 125 26.30 -6.67 -19.00
CA VAL A 125 25.85 -6.72 -17.59
C VAL A 125 24.39 -7.14 -17.49
N LEU A 126 23.52 -6.62 -18.36
CA LEU A 126 22.10 -6.96 -18.39
C LEU A 126 21.83 -8.41 -18.79
N GLU A 127 22.75 -9.01 -19.55
CA GLU A 127 22.67 -10.42 -19.98
C GLU A 127 23.23 -11.37 -18.91
N LEU A 128 24.31 -10.99 -18.25
CA LEU A 128 24.99 -11.84 -17.25
C LEU A 128 24.25 -11.88 -15.92
N ALA A 129 23.65 -10.76 -15.50
CA ALA A 129 23.00 -10.65 -14.20
C ALA A 129 21.61 -10.01 -14.26
N PRO A 130 20.67 -10.53 -15.06
CA PRO A 130 19.37 -9.88 -15.30
C PRO A 130 18.46 -9.84 -14.06
N SER A 131 18.72 -10.66 -13.03
CA SER A 131 17.99 -10.61 -11.75
C SER A 131 18.54 -9.56 -10.78
N GLU A 132 19.77 -9.07 -11.00
CA GLU A 132 20.48 -8.18 -10.08
C GLU A 132 20.09 -6.72 -10.27
N TYR A 133 19.01 -6.31 -9.60
CA TYR A 133 18.43 -4.98 -9.70
C TYR A 133 19.47 -3.84 -9.65
N LYS A 134 20.34 -3.84 -8.63
CA LYS A 134 21.31 -2.75 -8.44
C LYS A 134 22.36 -2.68 -9.56
N LEU A 135 22.83 -3.84 -10.04
CA LEU A 135 23.81 -3.90 -11.12
C LEU A 135 23.19 -3.42 -12.43
N CYS A 136 22.02 -3.94 -12.78
CA CYS A 136 21.34 -3.55 -14.00
C CYS A 136 20.87 -2.09 -13.98
N GLN A 137 20.42 -1.56 -12.83
CA GLN A 137 20.05 -0.15 -12.71
C GLN A 137 21.25 0.77 -12.98
N ARG A 138 22.43 0.44 -12.41
CA ARG A 138 23.66 1.18 -12.65
C ARG A 138 24.12 1.06 -14.11
N ALA A 139 24.07 -0.14 -14.68
CA ALA A 139 24.39 -0.38 -16.08
C ALA A 139 23.48 0.41 -17.04
N LEU A 140 22.16 0.43 -16.82
CA LEU A 140 21.20 1.18 -17.64
C LEU A 140 21.43 2.70 -17.58
N LEU A 141 21.71 3.25 -16.39
CA LEU A 141 22.07 4.67 -16.23
C LEU A 141 23.33 5.02 -17.02
N LYS A 142 24.37 4.20 -16.87
CA LYS A 142 25.65 4.43 -17.55
C LYS A 142 25.56 4.19 -19.06
N ARG A 143 24.72 3.25 -19.51
CA ARG A 143 24.43 3.04 -20.94
C ARG A 143 23.63 4.19 -21.52
N THR A 144 22.71 4.79 -20.76
CA THR A 144 22.00 6.01 -21.14
C THR A 144 22.98 7.17 -21.34
N GLU A 145 23.91 7.35 -20.40
CA GLU A 145 24.98 8.36 -20.49
C GLU A 145 25.84 8.15 -21.75
N ALA A 146 26.34 6.93 -21.95
CA ALA A 146 27.14 6.58 -23.14
C ALA A 146 26.37 6.78 -24.45
N ASN A 147 25.10 6.39 -24.52
CA ASN A 147 24.26 6.57 -25.70
C ASN A 147 24.00 8.04 -26.01
N ARG A 148 23.80 8.90 -25.01
CA ARG A 148 23.68 10.36 -25.22
C ARG A 148 24.97 10.95 -25.79
N LEU A 149 26.12 10.54 -25.27
CA LEU A 149 27.43 11.00 -25.76
C LEU A 149 27.72 10.54 -27.20
N LEU A 150 27.13 9.41 -27.62
CA LEU A 150 27.16 8.95 -29.02
C LEU A 150 26.12 9.61 -29.94
N GLY A 151 25.21 10.44 -29.41
CA GLY A 151 24.09 11.02 -30.16
C GLY A 151 22.92 10.05 -30.40
N ASN A 152 22.89 8.90 -29.71
CA ASN A 152 21.85 7.89 -29.80
C ASN A 152 20.69 8.17 -28.82
N ASP A 153 20.04 9.33 -28.93
CA ASP A 153 19.02 9.78 -27.98
C ASP A 153 17.83 8.83 -27.84
N LYS A 154 17.46 8.15 -28.93
CA LYS A 154 16.38 7.15 -28.90
C LYS A 154 16.72 5.96 -27.99
N ALA A 155 17.95 5.44 -28.10
CA ALA A 155 18.41 4.33 -27.27
C ALA A 155 18.57 4.75 -25.81
N ALA A 156 19.10 5.94 -25.57
CA ALA A 156 19.19 6.53 -24.23
C ALA A 156 17.80 6.71 -23.59
N GLY A 157 16.80 7.16 -24.35
CA GLY A 157 15.42 7.29 -23.87
C GLY A 157 14.78 5.95 -23.51
N GLU A 158 15.08 4.89 -24.26
CA GLU A 158 14.59 3.54 -23.97
C GLU A 158 15.24 2.96 -22.71
N ASP A 159 16.56 3.10 -22.56
CA ASP A 159 17.29 2.67 -21.37
C ASP A 159 16.79 3.38 -20.11
N PHE A 160 16.58 4.69 -20.19
CA PHE A 160 16.01 5.49 -19.11
C PHE A 160 14.59 5.03 -18.76
N ARG A 161 13.73 4.80 -19.77
CA ARG A 161 12.37 4.29 -19.56
C ARG A 161 12.39 2.95 -18.86
N GLN A 162 13.23 2.03 -19.32
CA GLN A 162 13.38 0.69 -18.74
C GLN A 162 13.80 0.78 -17.26
N GLN A 163 14.84 1.56 -16.98
CA GLN A 163 15.32 1.79 -15.62
C GLN A 163 14.25 2.43 -14.72
N TRP A 164 13.53 3.43 -15.26
CA TRP A 164 12.47 4.12 -14.54
C TRP A 164 11.30 3.19 -14.20
N LEU A 165 10.83 2.40 -15.17
CA LEU A 165 9.76 1.42 -14.96
C LEU A 165 10.15 0.41 -13.89
N TRP A 166 11.38 -0.12 -13.94
CA TRP A 166 11.82 -1.10 -12.96
C TRP A 166 12.00 -0.49 -11.57
N GLY A 167 12.48 0.75 -11.49
CA GLY A 167 12.57 1.50 -10.23
C GLY A 167 11.22 1.92 -9.65
N ARG A 168 10.16 1.97 -10.48
CA ARG A 168 8.76 2.17 -10.09
C ARG A 168 7.97 0.85 -10.02
N GLY A 169 8.66 -0.28 -10.07
CA GLY A 169 8.05 -1.59 -9.85
C GLY A 169 7.74 -1.84 -8.38
N LEU A 170 7.55 -3.12 -8.03
CA LEU A 170 7.23 -3.54 -6.66
C LEU A 170 8.25 -3.09 -5.61
N ARG A 171 9.51 -2.83 -6.00
CA ARG A 171 10.58 -2.40 -5.07
C ARG A 171 10.45 -0.94 -4.63
N TRP A 172 9.58 -0.14 -5.25
CA TRP A 172 9.44 1.27 -4.87
C TRP A 172 8.68 1.40 -3.54
N PRO A 173 9.30 1.97 -2.49
CA PRO A 173 8.66 2.06 -1.17
C PRO A 173 7.35 2.87 -1.17
N GLY A 174 7.17 3.75 -2.16
CA GLY A 174 5.97 4.60 -2.24
C GLY A 174 4.68 3.84 -2.53
N HIS A 175 4.70 2.69 -3.21
CA HIS A 175 3.50 1.86 -3.41
C HIS A 175 2.94 1.38 -2.06
N TYR A 176 3.83 0.91 -1.18
CA TYR A 176 3.43 0.47 0.16
C TYR A 176 2.87 1.62 1.00
N ALA A 177 3.43 2.83 0.87
CA ALA A 177 2.91 4.02 1.55
C ALA A 177 1.51 4.40 1.04
N ILE A 178 1.30 4.39 -0.28
CA ILE A 178 0.00 4.67 -0.91
C ILE A 178 -1.02 3.63 -0.47
N ILE A 179 -0.73 2.34 -0.62
CA ILE A 179 -1.59 1.24 -0.19
C ILE A 179 -1.92 1.36 1.30
N TYR A 180 -0.93 1.65 2.15
CA TYR A 180 -1.15 1.86 3.58
C TYR A 180 -2.13 3.01 3.85
N ILE A 181 -1.96 4.16 3.19
CA ILE A 181 -2.83 5.33 3.37
C ILE A 181 -4.27 5.01 2.91
N LEU A 182 -4.42 4.36 1.76
CA LEU A 182 -5.71 3.97 1.20
C LEU A 182 -6.43 3.00 2.14
N LEU A 183 -5.76 1.94 2.57
CA LEU A 183 -6.31 0.96 3.50
C LEU A 183 -6.60 1.58 4.87
N ARG A 184 -5.73 2.47 5.40
CA ARG A 184 -5.98 3.16 6.67
C ARG A 184 -7.25 4.01 6.61
N ARG A 185 -7.47 4.72 5.49
CA ARG A 185 -8.68 5.51 5.26
C ARG A 185 -9.93 4.62 5.21
N GLY A 186 -9.87 3.48 4.54
CA GLY A 186 -11.01 2.56 4.44
C GLY A 186 -11.30 1.82 5.75
N LEU A 187 -10.27 1.22 6.34
CA LEU A 187 -10.39 0.20 7.40
C LEU A 187 -10.42 0.79 8.80
N VAL A 188 -9.58 1.78 9.08
CA VAL A 188 -9.41 2.30 10.46
C VAL A 188 -10.42 3.39 10.76
N GLN A 189 -10.59 4.36 9.85
CA GLN A 189 -11.57 5.44 10.06
C GLN A 189 -13.04 4.95 9.97
N GLY A 190 -13.29 3.84 9.26
CA GLY A 190 -14.57 3.14 9.28
C GLY A 190 -14.78 2.34 10.58
N GLY A 191 -13.73 1.66 11.07
CA GLY A 191 -13.76 0.84 12.27
C GLY A 191 -13.89 1.63 13.58
N GLU A 192 -13.22 2.78 13.71
CA GLU A 192 -13.30 3.65 14.90
C GLU A 192 -14.73 4.14 15.13
N LYS A 193 -15.43 4.57 14.07
CA LYS A 193 -16.84 4.98 14.12
C LYS A 193 -17.77 3.85 14.54
N ARG A 194 -17.42 2.61 14.18
CA ARG A 194 -18.19 1.39 14.51
C ARG A 194 -17.97 0.94 15.95
N ALA A 195 -16.75 1.11 16.47
CA ALA A 195 -16.41 0.87 17.87
C ALA A 195 -17.05 1.89 18.83
N GLU A 196 -17.18 3.15 18.40
CA GLU A 196 -17.95 4.18 19.11
C GLU A 196 -19.46 3.87 19.12
N ALA A 197 -19.97 3.17 18.10
CA ALA A 197 -21.37 2.76 18.00
C ALA A 197 -21.74 1.51 18.85
N GLY A 198 -20.79 0.94 19.60
CA GLY A 198 -21.05 -0.13 20.57
C GLY A 198 -21.03 -1.56 20.02
N GLU A 199 -20.65 -1.78 18.76
CA GLU A 199 -20.42 -3.11 18.18
C GLU A 199 -19.04 -3.66 18.64
N ARG A 200 -18.87 -3.92 19.94
CA ARG A 200 -17.66 -4.55 20.49
C ARG A 200 -17.84 -6.06 20.51
N GLY A 201 -17.12 -6.79 19.67
CA GLY A 201 -17.02 -8.24 19.84
C GLY A 201 -16.46 -9.04 18.67
N VAL A 202 -16.47 -8.50 17.44
CA VAL A 202 -15.96 -9.23 16.27
C VAL A 202 -14.82 -8.42 15.67
N PRO A 203 -13.61 -9.00 15.49
CA PRO A 203 -12.57 -8.33 14.74
C PRO A 203 -13.13 -7.97 13.37
N PRO A 204 -12.93 -6.72 12.90
CA PRO A 204 -13.41 -6.32 11.58
C PRO A 204 -12.91 -7.33 10.56
N LEU A 205 -13.78 -7.78 9.64
CA LEU A 205 -13.47 -8.78 8.60
C LEU A 205 -12.16 -8.44 7.88
N GLU A 206 -11.87 -7.16 7.79
CA GLU A 206 -10.72 -6.58 7.13
C GLU A 206 -9.40 -6.94 7.84
N TRP A 207 -9.39 -7.09 9.17
CA TRP A 207 -8.24 -7.62 9.90
C TRP A 207 -8.03 -9.11 9.67
N ILE A 208 -9.12 -9.86 9.51
CA ILE A 208 -9.04 -11.29 9.15
C ILE A 208 -8.43 -11.44 7.76
N VAL A 209 -8.87 -10.62 6.79
CA VAL A 209 -8.30 -10.61 5.43
C VAL A 209 -6.81 -10.24 5.44
N VAL A 210 -6.42 -9.21 6.20
CA VAL A 210 -5.01 -8.83 6.35
C VAL A 210 -4.19 -9.96 6.98
N LEU A 211 -4.69 -10.60 8.04
CA LEU A 211 -4.00 -11.73 8.69
C LEU A 211 -3.85 -12.93 7.75
N VAL A 212 -4.88 -13.25 6.96
CA VAL A 212 -4.82 -14.32 5.95
C VAL A 212 -3.80 -13.97 4.87
N LEU A 213 -3.79 -12.75 4.36
CA LEU A 213 -2.81 -12.31 3.35
C LEU A 213 -1.38 -12.37 3.87
N VAL A 214 -1.15 -11.90 5.11
CA VAL A 214 0.15 -11.97 5.77
C VAL A 214 0.58 -13.41 6.00
N ALA A 215 -0.31 -14.28 6.47
CA ALA A 215 0.00 -15.70 6.67
C ALA A 215 0.32 -16.40 5.33
N THR A 216 -0.47 -16.13 4.28
CA THR A 216 -0.27 -16.70 2.95
C THR A 216 1.04 -16.23 2.33
N TYR A 217 1.36 -14.94 2.45
CA TYR A 217 2.64 -14.38 1.99
C TYR A 217 3.83 -15.03 2.70
N ASN A 218 3.77 -15.17 4.02
CA ASN A 218 4.83 -15.83 4.80
C ASN A 218 4.98 -17.32 4.47
N LEU A 219 3.87 -18.02 4.21
CA LEU A 219 3.89 -19.41 3.75
C LEU A 219 4.58 -19.54 2.38
N VAL A 220 4.23 -18.68 1.43
CA VAL A 220 4.86 -18.65 0.10
C VAL A 220 6.34 -18.28 0.20
N LEU A 221 6.71 -17.36 1.09
CA LEU A 221 8.10 -17.00 1.33
C LEU A 221 8.89 -18.17 1.93
N ALA A 222 8.34 -18.85 2.94
CA ALA A 222 8.95 -20.01 3.59
C ALA A 222 9.11 -21.20 2.64
N TYR A 223 8.13 -21.46 1.77
CA TYR A 223 8.19 -22.56 0.81
C TYR A 223 9.28 -22.33 -0.25
N ASN A 224 9.40 -21.09 -0.76
CA ASN A 224 10.43 -20.75 -1.74
C ASN A 224 11.84 -20.65 -1.14
N LEU A 225 11.98 -20.48 0.18
CA LEU A 225 13.28 -20.52 0.87
C LEU A 225 13.81 -21.95 1.09
N HIS A 226 12.94 -22.97 1.00
CA HIS A 226 13.34 -24.38 1.13
C HIS A 226 13.81 -25.02 -0.18
N GLU A 227 13.61 -24.36 -1.33
CA GLU A 227 14.07 -24.83 -2.65
C GLU A 227 15.36 -24.11 -3.13
N LEU A 228 15.99 -23.30 -2.26
CA LEU A 228 17.32 -22.72 -2.46
C LEU A 228 18.36 -23.45 -1.60
#